data_AF-A0AA41UDV2-F1
#
_entry.id   AF-A0AA41UDV2-F1
#
_cell.length_a   1.000
_cell.length_b   1.000
_cell.length_c   1.000
_cell.angle_alpha   90.00
_cell.angle_beta   90.00
_cell.angle_gamma   90.00
#
_symmetry.space_group_name_H-M   'P 1'
#
loop_
_entity.id
_entity.type
_entity.pdbx_description
1 polymer ?
#
loop_
_entity_poly.entity_id
_entity_poly.type
_entity_poly.pdbx_seq_one_letter_code
_entity_poly.pdbx_strand_id
1 'polypeptide(L)' 'MSALFTAHPHDFAESARTELLVIDKTTTLRDFTREVRWNQADYPLGQGL' A
#
# COMPACT_ATOMS: atom_id res chain seq x y z
N MET A 1 -21.83 -12.34 19.14
CA MET A 1 -20.92 -13.28 18.44
C MET A 1 -19.81 -12.41 17.84
N SER A 2 -18.62 -12.50 18.42
CA SER A 2 -17.57 -11.48 18.32
C SER A 2 -16.90 -11.49 16.94
N ALA A 3 -16.99 -10.39 16.19
CA ALA A 3 -16.28 -10.17 14.93
C ALA A 3 -14.82 -9.75 15.18
N LEU A 4 -14.13 -10.44 16.08
CA LEU A 4 -12.67 -10.30 16.17
C LEU A 4 -12.05 -11.05 15.00
N PHE A 5 -11.22 -10.34 14.22
CA PHE A 5 -10.37 -10.81 13.10
C PHE A 5 -10.96 -10.81 11.68
N THR A 6 -11.66 -9.75 11.27
CA THR A 6 -11.36 -9.22 9.93
C THR A 6 -10.14 -8.34 10.09
N ALA A 7 -8.94 -8.89 9.88
CA ALA A 7 -7.73 -8.07 9.83
C ALA A 7 -7.89 -7.10 8.66
N HIS A 8 -8.26 -5.85 8.95
CA HIS A 8 -8.32 -4.82 7.94
C HIS A 8 -6.87 -4.57 7.51
N PRO A 9 -6.52 -4.80 6.23
CA PRO A 9 -5.15 -4.61 5.76
C PRO A 9 -4.66 -3.16 5.96
N HIS A 10 -5.59 -2.20 6.04
CA HIS A 10 -5.31 -0.81 6.39
C HIS A 10 -4.70 -0.66 7.79
N ASP A 11 -5.33 -1.27 8.80
CA ASP A 11 -4.89 -1.18 10.20
C ASP A 11 -3.49 -1.79 10.40
N PHE A 12 -3.18 -2.85 9.64
CA PHE A 12 -1.86 -3.46 9.64
C PHE A 12 -0.81 -2.55 8.99
N ALA A 13 -1.12 -1.99 7.81
CA ALA A 13 -0.21 -1.13 7.08
C ALA A 13 0.14 0.15 7.87
N GLU A 14 -0.84 0.74 8.55
CA GLU A 14 -0.65 1.85 9.47
C GLU A 14 0.27 1.46 10.64
N SER A 15 -0.02 0.33 11.31
CA SER A 15 0.77 -0.16 12.45
C SER A 15 2.21 -0.54 12.07
N ALA A 16 2.41 -1.10 10.87
CA ALA A 16 3.70 -1.52 10.36
C ALA A 16 4.49 -0.36 9.70
N ARG A 17 3.87 0.83 9.57
CA ARG A 17 4.42 1.97 8.82
C ARG A 17 4.88 1.59 7.41
N THR A 18 4.06 0.77 6.75
CA THR A 18 4.26 0.33 5.38
C THR A 18 3.14 0.85 4.51
N GLU A 19 3.42 1.12 3.26
CA GLU A 19 2.38 1.52 2.32
C GLU A 19 1.51 0.33 1.90
N LEU A 20 0.21 0.57 1.73
CA LEU A 20 -0.76 -0.41 1.24
C LEU A 20 -1.31 0.04 -0.11
N LEU A 21 -1.09 -0.77 -1.15
CA LEU A 21 -1.78 -0.61 -2.43
C LEU A 21 -2.90 -1.64 -2.52
N VAL A 22 -4.11 -1.17 -2.82
CA VAL A 22 -5.29 -2.02 -3.00
C VAL A 22 -5.59 -2.12 -4.49
N ILE A 23 -5.76 -3.36 -4.97
CA ILE A 23 -6.19 -3.65 -6.35
C ILE A 23 -7.64 -4.11 -6.30
N ASP A 24 -8.49 -3.47 -7.09
CA ASP A 24 -9.90 -3.80 -7.22
C ASP A 24 -10.36 -3.86 -8.68
N LYS A 25 -11.67 -4.01 -8.90
CA LYS A 25 -12.28 -4.16 -10.24
C LYS A 25 -12.11 -2.93 -11.14
N THR A 26 -11.76 -1.78 -10.58
CA THR A 26 -11.56 -0.52 -11.31
C THR A 26 -10.08 -0.24 -11.56
N THR A 27 -9.19 -1.02 -10.96
CA THR A 27 -7.74 -0.81 -11.09
C THR A 27 -7.26 -1.12 -12.49
N THR A 28 -6.58 -0.16 -13.13
CA THR A 28 -5.88 -0.35 -14.39
C THR A 28 -4.38 -0.49 -14.18
N LEU A 29 -3.69 -1.22 -15.07
CA LEU A 29 -2.24 -1.37 -15.01
C LEU A 29 -1.51 -0.02 -15.09
N ARG A 30 -2.03 0.92 -15.88
CA ARG A 30 -1.44 2.27 -16.04
C ARG A 30 -1.53 3.07 -14.75
N ASP A 31 -2.70 3.05 -14.10
CA ASP A 31 -2.91 3.78 -12.86
C ASP A 31 -2.09 3.15 -11.74
N PHE A 32 -2.11 1.81 -11.61
CA PHE A 32 -1.29 1.10 -10.63
C PHE A 32 0.21 1.39 -10.79
N THR A 33 0.74 1.36 -12.02
CA THR A 33 2.15 1.67 -12.29
C THR A 33 2.52 3.10 -11.92
N ARG A 34 1.57 4.05 -12.06
CA ARG A 34 1.79 5.44 -11.67
C ARG A 34 1.82 5.56 -10.15
N GLU A 35 0.85 4.98 -9.43
CA GLU A 35 0.81 5.03 -7.96
C GLU A 35 2.08 4.41 -7.36
N VAL A 36 2.55 3.26 -7.88
CA VAL A 36 3.82 2.65 -7.45
C VAL A 36 5.02 3.57 -7.64
N ARG A 37 5.08 4.33 -8.74
CA ARG A 37 6.20 5.24 -9.03
C ARG A 37 6.16 6.52 -8.21
N TRP A 38 4.97 7.03 -7.91
CA TRP A 38 4.80 8.19 -7.02
C TRP A 38 5.18 7.84 -5.59
N ASN A 39 4.81 6.65 -5.11
CA ASN A 39 5.26 6.13 -3.82
C ASN A 39 6.80 6.04 -3.71
N GLN A 40 7.49 5.70 -4.80
CA GLN A 40 8.97 5.70 -4.86
C GLN A 40 9.60 7.10 -4.98
N ALA A 41 8.81 8.15 -5.20
CA ALA A 41 9.31 9.52 -5.28
C ALA A 41 9.26 10.23 -3.91
N ASP A 42 8.28 9.89 -3.06
CA ASP A 42 8.12 10.47 -1.71
C ASP A 42 9.01 9.80 -0.65
N TYR A 43 9.37 8.53 -0.85
CA TYR A 43 10.56 7.94 -0.25
C TYR A 43 11.59 7.78 -1.36
N PRO A 44 12.67 8.61 -1.42
CA PRO A 44 13.86 8.12 -2.07
C PRO A 44 14.27 6.90 -1.25
N LEU A 45 13.90 5.70 -1.73
CA LEU A 45 14.50 4.45 -1.32
C LEU A 45 15.98 4.77 -1.26
N GLY A 46 16.51 4.78 -0.04
CA GLY A 46 17.85 5.21 0.21
C GLY A 46 18.72 4.55 -0.84
N GLN A 47 19.39 5.37 -1.65
CA GLN A 47 20.61 4.93 -2.29
C GLN A 47 21.57 4.63 -1.13
N GLY A 48 21.39 3.45 -0.56
CA GLY A 48 22.37 2.78 0.27
C GLY A 48 23.50 2.39 -0.67
N LEU A 49 24.68 2.84 -0.25
CA LEU A 49 26.02 2.42 -0.64
C LEU A 49 26.11 0.96 -1.13
#